data_AF-A0AAV6D4L1-F1
#
_entry.id   AF-A0AAV6D4L1-F1
#
_cell.length_a   1.000
_cell.length_b   1.000
_cell.length_c   1.000
_cell.angle_alpha   90.00
_cell.angle_beta   90.00
_cell.angle_gamma   90.00
#
_symmetry.space_group_name_H-M   'P 1'
#
loop_
_entity.id
_entity.type
_entity.pdbx_description
1 polymer ?
#
loop_
_entity_poly.entity_id
_entity_poly.type
_entity_poly.pdbx_seq_one_letter_code
_entity_poly.pdbx_strand_id
1 'polypeptide(L)' 'MFLAAIYWARIGKVFYANTRKDAARIKFDDDLIYREVSRPISGRKIPMKQLLRNEALKVFAEWKSKPDKISY' A
#
# COMPACT_ATOMS: atom_id res chain seq x y z
N MET A 1 -5.97 -4.33 -0.53
CA MET A 1 -5.81 -3.51 0.69
C MET A 1 -6.56 -2.19 0.50
N PHE A 2 -7.76 -2.06 1.08
CA PHE A 2 -8.66 -0.92 0.83
C PHE A 2 -8.31 0.35 1.61
N LEU A 3 -7.52 0.22 2.69
CA LEU A 3 -7.11 1.37 3.49
C LEU A 3 -6.30 2.38 2.67
N ALA A 4 -5.34 1.93 1.85
CA ALA A 4 -4.58 2.83 0.98
C ALA A 4 -5.49 3.58 0.00
N ALA A 5 -6.50 2.93 -0.56
CA ALA A 5 -7.45 3.56 -1.48
C ALA A 5 -8.25 4.68 -0.80
N ILE A 6 -8.67 4.48 0.45
CA ILE A 6 -9.37 5.50 1.25
C ILE A 6 -8.49 6.75 1.43
N TYR A 7 -7.19 6.59 1.71
CA TYR A 7 -6.26 7.71 1.83
C TYR A 7 -6.03 8.43 0.50
N TRP A 8 -5.83 7.70 -0.59
CA TRP A 8 -5.71 8.30 -1.94
C TRP A 8 -6.97 9.08 -2.34
N ALA A 9 -8.15 8.59 -1.95
CA ALA A 9 -9.44 9.24 -2.21
C ALA A 9 -9.75 10.39 -1.24
N ARG A 10 -8.90 10.66 -0.23
CA ARG A 10 -9.08 11.71 0.78
C ARG A 10 -10.42 11.64 1.52
N ILE A 11 -10.89 10.42 1.81
CA ILE A 11 -12.13 10.20 2.56
C ILE A 11 -11.93 10.63 4.03
N GLY A 12 -12.75 11.57 4.51
CA GLY A 12 -12.57 12.18 5.82
C GLY A 12 -13.00 11.34 7.02
N LYS A 13 -13.89 10.35 6.83
CA LYS A 13 -14.36 9.45 7.90
C LYS A 13 -14.80 8.11 7.35
N VAL A 14 -14.49 7.05 8.07
CA VAL A 14 -14.89 5.67 7.74
C VAL A 14 -15.61 5.06 8.94
N PHE A 15 -16.80 4.55 8.70
CA PHE A 15 -17.55 3.74 9.67
C PHE A 15 -17.50 2.29 9.18
N TYR A 16 -17.22 1.35 10.08
CA TYR A 16 -17.15 -0.07 9.75
C TYR A 16 -17.72 -0.91 10.90
N ALA A 17 -18.25 -2.08 10.57
CA ALA A 17 -18.84 -3.01 11.55
C ALA A 17 -17.84 -4.12 11.92
N ASN A 18 -17.54 -5.01 10.97
CA ASN A 18 -16.60 -6.10 11.20
C ASN A 18 -15.15 -5.64 11.17
N THR A 19 -14.35 -6.20 12.07
CA THR A 19 -12.90 -6.00 12.15
C THR A 19 -12.16 -6.96 11.22
N ARG A 20 -10.89 -6.65 10.92
CA ARG A 20 -10.00 -7.59 10.19
C ARG A 20 -9.83 -8.94 10.90
N LYS A 21 -9.99 -8.98 12.23
CA LYS A 21 -9.94 -10.24 12.99
C LYS A 21 -11.20 -11.08 12.77
N ASP A 22 -12.36 -10.44 12.65
CA ASP A 22 -13.61 -11.14 12.34
C ASP A 22 -13.53 -11.79 10.95
N ALA A 23 -13.02 -11.05 9.97
CA ALA A 23 -12.73 -11.57 8.63
C ALA A 23 -11.75 -12.76 8.66
N ALA A 24 -10.68 -12.67 9.47
CA ALA A 24 -9.73 -13.75 9.63
C ALA A 24 -10.33 -15.02 10.25
N ARG A 25 -11.31 -14.90 11.16
CA ARG A 25 -12.00 -16.07 11.74
C ARG A 25 -12.75 -16.89 10.70
N ILE A 26 -13.20 -16.27 9.62
CA ILE A 26 -13.84 -16.93 8.47
C ILE A 26 -12.88 -17.10 7.28
N LYS A 27 -11.56 -17.07 7.55
CA LYS A 27 -10.47 -17.40 6.63
C LYS A 27 -10.20 -16.38 5.51
N PHE A 28 -10.62 -15.13 5.67
CA PHE A 28 -10.08 -14.04 4.84
C PHE A 28 -8.69 -13.60 5.33
N ASP A 29 -7.83 -13.21 4.38
CA ASP A 29 -6.41 -12.91 4.63
C ASP A 29 -6.14 -11.50 5.17
N ASP A 30 -7.15 -10.69 5.46
CA ASP A 30 -6.97 -9.30 5.90
C ASP A 30 -5.97 -9.17 7.07
N ASP A 31 -6.12 -9.97 8.13
CA ASP A 31 -5.20 -9.94 9.27
C ASP A 31 -3.76 -10.30 8.87
N LEU A 32 -3.58 -11.29 7.99
CA LEU A 32 -2.29 -11.71 7.46
C LEU A 32 -1.63 -10.58 6.65
N ILE A 33 -2.37 -9.94 5.74
CA ILE A 33 -1.86 -8.86 4.89
C ILE A 33 -1.31 -7.71 5.75
N TYR A 34 -2.03 -7.31 6.81
CA TYR A 34 -1.55 -6.27 7.73
C TYR A 34 -0.24 -6.66 8.44
N ARG A 35 -0.07 -7.94 8.81
CA ARG A 35 1.20 -8.43 9.40
C ARG A 35 2.34 -8.45 8.39
N GLU A 36 2.05 -8.80 7.13
CA GLU A 36 3.06 -8.81 6.06
C GLU A 36 3.54 -7.39 5.71
N VAL A 37 2.62 -6.40 5.74
CA VAL A 37 2.97 -4.99 5.52
C VAL A 37 3.97 -4.49 6.56
N SER A 38 3.79 -4.85 7.84
CA SER A 38 4.68 -4.40 8.93
C SER A 38 6.03 -5.10 8.98
N ARG A 39 6.22 -6.20 8.24
CA ARG A 39 7.50 -6.91 8.17
C ARG A 39 8.51 -6.18 7.28
N PRO A 40 9.82 -6.27 7.59
CA PRO A 40 10.87 -5.94 6.64
C PRO A 40 10.67 -6.71 5.33
N ILE A 41 11.04 -6.10 4.21
CA ILE A 41 10.87 -6.68 2.86
C ILE A 41 11.48 -8.10 2.77
N SER A 42 12.65 -8.31 3.38
CA SER A 42 13.34 -9.59 3.43
C SER A 42 12.64 -10.67 4.28
N GLY A 43 11.74 -10.27 5.19
CA GLY A 43 11.00 -11.17 6.08
C GLY A 43 9.56 -11.44 5.63
N ARG A 44 9.15 -10.92 4.47
CA ARG A 44 7.81 -11.17 3.92
C ARG A 44 7.72 -12.58 3.33
N LYS A 45 6.54 -13.18 3.45
CA LYS A 45 6.18 -14.50 2.93
C LYS A 45 6.28 -14.54 1.41
N ILE A 46 5.93 -13.45 0.73
CA ILE A 46 6.15 -13.30 -0.70
C ILE A 46 7.53 -12.68 -0.89
N PRO A 47 8.48 -13.37 -1.53
CA PRO A 47 9.79 -12.82 -1.82
C PRO A 47 9.67 -11.59 -2.72
N MET A 48 10.30 -10.49 -2.31
CA MET A 48 10.33 -9.25 -3.08
C MET A 48 11.77 -8.90 -3.41
N LYS A 49 12.06 -8.71 -4.70
CA LYS A 49 13.36 -8.29 -5.19
C LYS A 49 13.24 -6.93 -5.86
N GLN A 50 13.99 -5.95 -5.37
CA GLN A 50 14.09 -4.66 -6.02
C GLN A 50 15.03 -4.75 -7.23
N LEU A 51 14.63 -4.16 -8.35
CA LEU A 51 15.40 -4.11 -9.59
C LEU A 51 15.37 -2.68 -10.14
N LEU A 52 16.44 -2.28 -10.85
CA LEU A 52 16.52 -1.05 -11.64
C LEU A 52 16.15 0.24 -10.88
N ARG A 53 16.57 0.35 -9.61
CA ARG A 53 16.22 1.49 -8.75
C ARG A 53 16.67 2.82 -9.34
N ASN A 54 17.88 2.88 -9.91
CA ASN A 54 18.46 4.13 -10.41
C ASN A 54 17.73 4.62 -11.65
N GLU A 55 17.30 3.72 -12.53
CA GLU A 55 16.51 3.98 -13.72
C GLU A 55 15.09 4.42 -13.34
N ALA A 56 14.45 3.72 -12.42
CA ALA A 56 13.11 4.05 -11.94
C ALA A 56 13.04 5.44 -11.29
N LEU A 57 14.10 5.87 -10.59
CA LEU A 57 14.16 7.21 -9.99
C LEU A 57 14.10 8.34 -11.04
N LYS A 58 14.52 8.10 -12.29
CA LYS A 58 14.44 9.11 -13.36
C LYS A 58 12.99 9.51 -13.64
N VAL A 59 12.07 8.55 -13.62
CA VAL A 59 10.62 8.79 -13.82
C VAL A 59 10.05 9.69 -12.71
N PHE A 60 10.49 9.52 -11.46
CA PHE A 60 10.10 10.43 -10.38
C PHE A 60 10.72 11.83 -10.52
N ALA A 61 11.94 11.94 -11.04
CA ALA A 61 12.54 13.24 -11.32
C ALA A 61 11.75 13.98 -12.42
N GLU A 62 11.36 13.27 -13.49
CA GLU A 62 10.52 13.79 -14.57
C GLU A 62 9.14 14.24 -14.08
N TRP A 63 8.46 13.41 -13.27
CA TRP A 63 7.21 13.80 -12.62
C TRP A 63 7.39 15.03 -11.74
N LYS A 64 8.52 15.12 -11.02
CA LYS A 64 8.81 16.27 -10.17
C LYS A 64 8.99 17.56 -11.00
N SER A 65 9.63 17.50 -12.16
CA SER A 65 9.83 18.66 -13.04
C SER A 65 8.63 18.99 -13.93
N LYS A 66 7.62 18.11 -14.03
CA LYS A 66 6.45 18.33 -14.89
C LYS A 66 5.64 19.56 -14.43
N PRO A 67 5.48 20.60 -15.27
CA PRO A 67 4.88 21.88 -14.86
C PRO A 67 3.36 21.81 -14.65
N ASP A 68 2.66 20.94 -15.37
CA ASP A 68 1.20 20.78 -15.38
C ASP A 68 0.71 19.59 -14.54
N LYS A 69 1.55 19.08 -13.62
CA LYS A 69 1.18 17.93 -12.79
C LYS A 69 0.13 18.29 -11.75
N ILE A 70 -0.76 17.34 -11.47
CA ILE A 70 -1.70 17.42 -10.35
C ILE A 70 -1.09 16.70 -9.15
N SER A 71 -1.07 17.36 -7.99
CA SER A 71 -0.54 16.76 -6.75
C SER A 71 -1.60 15.91 -6.04
N TYR A 72 -1.15 14.83 -5.41
CA TYR A 72 -2.00 13.86 -4.70
C TYR A 72 -1.67 13.84 -3.22
#